data_AF-G8ZZN0-F1
#
_entry.id   AF-G8ZZN0-F1
#
_cell.length_a   1.000
_cell.length_b   1.000
_cell.length_c   1.000
_cell.angle_alpha   90.00
_cell.angle_beta   90.00
_cell.angle_gamma   90.00
#
_symmetry.space_group_name_H-M   'P 1'
#
loop_
_entity.id
_entity.type
_entity.pdbx_description
1 polymer ?
#
loop_
_entity_poly.entity_id
_entity_poly.type
_entity_poly.pdbx_seq_one_letter_code
_entity_poly.pdbx_strand_id
1 'polypeptide(L)' 'MQDIQVFLSVFTCLFVFYISAHKSVMNRYKSDVPCLQ' A
#
# COMPACT_ATOMS: atom_id res chain seq x y z
N MET A 1 -19.05 19.27 4.93
CA MET A 1 -19.12 18.57 3.62
C MET A 1 -17.77 18.62 2.92
N GLN A 2 -17.13 19.79 2.79
CA GLN A 2 -15.79 19.95 2.21
C GLN A 2 -14.69 19.20 2.99
N ASP A 3 -14.75 19.21 4.33
CA ASP A 3 -13.73 18.56 5.19
C ASP A 3 -13.64 17.04 4.98
N ILE A 4 -14.79 16.41 4.72
CA ILE A 4 -14.87 14.97 4.44
C ILE A 4 -14.21 14.65 3.10
N GLN A 5 -14.38 15.50 2.09
CA GLN A 5 -13.79 15.30 0.78
C GLN A 5 -12.27 15.49 0.80
N VAL A 6 -11.77 16.45 1.57
CA VAL A 6 -10.32 16.65 1.79
C VAL A 6 -9.73 15.50 2.60
N PHE A 7 -10.42 15.04 3.64
CA PHE A 7 -9.99 13.86 4.40
C PHE A 7 -9.91 12.61 3.50
N LEU A 8 -10.94 12.38 2.68
CA LEU A 8 -11.00 11.22 1.78
C LEU A 8 -9.86 11.27 0.75
N SER A 9 -9.56 12.44 0.17
CA SER A 9 -8.50 12.55 -0.83
C SER A 9 -7.11 12.26 -0.23
N VAL A 10 -6.82 12.76 0.97
CA VAL A 10 -5.58 12.45 1.70
C VAL A 10 -5.53 10.97 2.08
N PHE A 11 -6.63 10.43 2.62
CA PHE A 11 -6.71 9.03 3.01
C PHE A 11 -6.50 8.08 1.82
N THR A 12 -7.18 8.31 0.70
CA THR A 12 -7.03 7.51 -0.51
C THR A 12 -5.61 7.59 -1.06
N CYS A 13 -4.98 8.78 -1.04
CA CYS A 13 -3.59 8.94 -1.44
C CYS A 13 -2.67 8.05 -0.61
N LEU A 14 -2.73 8.16 0.72
CA LEU A 14 -1.92 7.34 1.63
C LEU A 14 -2.20 5.84 1.47
N PHE A 15 -3.46 5.46 1.27
CA PHE A 15 -3.88 4.08 1.09
C PHE A 15 -3.29 3.45 -0.18
N VAL A 16 -3.27 4.18 -1.30
CA VAL A 16 -2.65 3.71 -2.55
C VAL A 16 -1.13 3.51 -2.38
N PHE A 17 -0.46 4.44 -1.71
CA PHE A 17 0.96 4.29 -1.38
C PHE A 17 1.22 3.07 -0.50
N TYR A 18 0.40 2.87 0.54
CA TYR A 18 0.51 1.71 1.42
C TYR A 18 0.35 0.38 0.67
N ILE A 19 -0.70 0.25 -0.16
CA ILE A 19 -0.91 -0.98 -0.95
C ILE A 19 0.26 -1.24 -1.90
N SER A 20 0.75 -0.19 -2.56
CA SER A 20 1.87 -0.30 -3.50
C SER A 20 3.15 -0.75 -2.81
N ALA A 21 3.46 -0.16 -1.65
CA ALA A 21 4.60 -0.56 -0.81
C ALA A 21 4.45 -1.99 -0.28
N HIS A 22 3.26 -2.34 0.23
CA HIS A 22 2.97 -3.69 0.72
C HIS A 22 3.15 -4.75 -0.38
N LYS A 23 2.61 -4.49 -1.58
CA LYS A 23 2.79 -5.39 -2.72
C LYS A 23 4.26 -5.50 -3.12
N SER A 24 5.00 -4.39 -3.14
CA SER A 24 6.44 -4.38 -3.44
C SER A 24 7.24 -5.24 -2.46
N VAL A 25 6.99 -5.07 -1.16
CA VAL A 25 7.65 -5.84 -0.10
C VAL A 25 7.31 -7.32 -0.20
N MET A 26 6.04 -7.68 -0.38
CA MET A 26 5.66 -9.08 -0.52
C MET A 26 6.20 -9.74 -1.80
N ASN A 27 6.32 -8.98 -2.89
CA ASN A 27 6.95 -9.50 -4.11
C ASN A 27 8.45 -9.73 -3.90
N ARG A 28 9.14 -8.81 -3.22
CA ARG A 28 10.54 -8.99 -2.83
C ARG A 28 10.71 -10.18 -1.91
N TYR A 29 9.88 -10.30 -0.88
CA TYR A 29 9.93 -11.45 0.03
C TYR A 29 9.77 -12.80 -0.69
N LYS A 30 8.84 -12.89 -1.66
CA LYS A 30 8.69 -14.08 -2.51
C LYS A 30 9.89 -14.34 -3.42
N SER A 31 10.52 -13.29 -3.92
CA SER A 31 11.69 -13.40 -4.81
C SER A 31 12.98 -13.74 -4.05
N ASP A 32 13.15 -13.15 -2.86
CA ASP A 32 14.36 -13.24 -2.05
C ASP A 32 14.37 -14.51 -1.17
N VAL A 33 13.19 -15.07 -0.86
CA VAL A 33 13.09 -16.34 -0.13
C VAL A 33 12.19 -17.35 -0.86
N PRO A 34 12.68 -17.94 -1.97
CA PRO A 34 11.91 -18.89 -2.77
C PRO A 34 11.66 -20.25 -2.09
N CYS A 35 12.16 -20.46 -0.86
CA CYS A 35 12.10 -21.74 -0.14
C CYS A 35 11.45 -21.67 1.25
N LEU A 36 10.68 -20.61 1.58
CA LEU A 36 9.92 -20.51 2.84
C LEU A 36 8.45 -20.97 2.72
N GLN A 37 8.08 -21.64 1.62
CA GLN A 37 6.78 -22.32 1.47
C GLN A 37 6.85 -23.77 1.94
#